data_AF-A0A8J4VGT6-F1
#
_entry.id   AF-A0A8J4VGT6-F1
#
_cell.length_a   1.000
_cell.length_b   1.000
_cell.length_c   1.000
_cell.angle_alpha   90.00
_cell.angle_beta   90.00
_cell.angle_gamma   90.00
#
_symmetry.space_group_name_H-M   'P 1'
#
loop_
_entity.id
_entity.type
_entity.pdbx_description
1 polymer ?
#
loop_
_entity_poly.entity_id
_entity_poly.type
_entity_poly.pdbx_seq_one_letter_code
_entity_poly.pdbx_strand_id
1 'polypeptide(L)' 'MAEAIRFFELNTGAKMPSVGLGTWQAGPGVVGSAVINAIQ' A
#
# COMPACT_ATOMS: atom_id res chain seq x y z
N MET A 1 21.56 7.54 0.49
CA MET A 1 20.16 7.08 0.53
C MET A 1 19.94 6.43 1.89
N ALA A 2 18.83 6.72 2.58
CA ALA A 2 18.50 6.04 3.83
C ALA A 2 18.07 4.59 3.55
N GLU A 3 18.27 3.69 4.52
CA GLU A 3 17.74 2.32 4.44
C GLU A 3 16.20 2.36 4.48
N ALA A 4 15.55 1.54 3.65
CA ALA A 4 14.08 1.56 3.55
C ALA A 4 13.44 0.70 4.65
N ILE A 5 12.53 1.30 5.43
CA ILE A 5 11.64 0.55 6.33
C ILE A 5 10.60 -0.15 5.45
N ARG A 6 10.61 -1.48 5.39
CA ARG A 6 9.75 -2.27 4.47
C ARG A 6 8.40 -2.66 5.09
N PHE A 7 8.36 -2.88 6.40
CA PHE A 7 7.15 -3.29 7.12
C PHE A 7 7.24 -2.91 8.60
N PHE A 8 6.08 -2.92 9.27
CA PHE A 8 5.91 -2.83 10.71
C PHE A 8 5.27 -4.13 11.23
N GLU A 9 5.74 -4.63 12.36
CA GLU A 9 5.07 -5.72 13.07
C GLU A 9 3.96 -5.16 13.95
N LEU A 10 2.74 -5.69 13.79
CA LEU A 10 1.57 -5.29 14.57
C LEU A 10 1.55 -6.03 15.91
N ASN A 11 0.70 -5.59 16.83
CA ASN A 11 0.50 -6.27 18.12
C ASN A 11 -0.01 -7.72 18.00
N THR A 12 -0.50 -8.10 16.81
CA THR A 12 -0.90 -9.47 16.46
C THR A 12 0.24 -10.35 15.94
N GLY A 13 1.45 -9.80 15.78
CA GLY A 13 2.58 -10.45 15.12
C GLY A 13 2.52 -10.42 13.58
N ALA A 14 1.46 -9.85 12.99
CA ALA A 14 1.36 -9.69 11.54
C ALA A 14 2.31 -8.61 11.03
N LYS A 15 2.88 -8.80 9.84
CA LYS A 15 3.73 -7.81 9.17
C LYS A 15 2.91 -6.96 8.21
N MET A 16 2.79 -5.67 8.50
CA MET A 16 2.12 -4.68 7.65
C MET A 16 3.14 -3.94 6.79
N PRO A 17 2.99 -3.87 5.45
CA PRO A 17 3.84 -3.02 4.62
C PRO A 17 3.85 -1.57 5.11
N SER A 18 5.01 -0.94 5.08
CA SER A 18 5.17 0.45 5.54
C SER A 18 4.51 1.48 4.62
N VAL A 19 4.13 1.07 3.41
CA VAL A 19 3.45 1.87 2.39
C VAL A 19 2.21 1.12 1.90
N GLY A 20 1.09 1.83 1.80
CA GLY A 20 -0.15 1.31 1.25
C GLY A 20 -0.82 2.32 0.32
N LEU A 21 -1.53 1.84 -0.70
CA LEU A 21 -2.31 2.67 -1.62
C LEU A 21 -3.69 2.97 -1.02
N GLY A 22 -3.94 4.24 -0.68
CA GLY A 22 -5.28 4.72 -0.37
C GLY A 22 -6.10 4.96 -1.65
N THR A 23 -7.38 4.59 -1.64
CA THR A 23 -8.27 4.70 -2.82
C THR A 23 -9.43 5.67 -2.63
N TRP A 24 -9.45 6.43 -1.53
CA TRP A 24 -10.53 7.38 -1.26
C TRP A 24 -10.62 8.45 -2.36
N GLN A 25 -11.85 8.78 -2.76
CA GLN A 25 -12.18 9.70 -3.85
C GLN A 25 -11.69 9.30 -5.25
N ALA A 26 -11.10 8.10 -5.42
CA ALA A 26 -10.83 7.57 -6.74
C ALA A 26 -12.15 7.25 -7.46
N GLY A 27 -12.30 7.74 -8.69
CA GLY A 27 -13.48 7.48 -9.50
C GLY A 27 -13.62 5.99 -9.89
N PRO A 28 -14.84 5.55 -10.24
CA PRO A 28 -15.05 4.23 -10.85
C PRO A 28 -14.15 4.03 -12.08
N GLY A 29 -13.56 2.84 -12.24
CA GLY A 29 -12.58 2.55 -13.31
C GLY A 29 -11.16 3.04 -12.99
N VAL A 30 -11.00 4.28 -12.50
CA VAL A 30 -9.69 4.84 -12.09
C VAL A 30 -9.10 4.07 -10.93
N VAL A 31 -9.93 3.70 -9.94
CA VAL A 31 -9.50 2.87 -8.80
C VAL A 31 -8.91 1.53 -9.24
N GLY A 32 -9.47 0.90 -10.29
CA GLY A 32 -8.96 -0.36 -10.82
C GLY A 32 -7.58 -0.20 -11.42
N SER A 33 -7.40 0.81 -12.28
CA SER A 33 -6.09 1.13 -12.86
C SER A 33 -5.06 1.49 -11.78
N ALA A 34 -5.44 2.28 -10.77
CA ALA A 34 -4.53 2.65 -9.67
C ALA A 34 -4.05 1.42 -8.88
N VAL A 35 -4.95 0.48 -8.58
CA VAL A 35 -4.59 -0.76 -7.87
C VAL A 35 -3.69 -1.65 -8.72
N ILE A 36 -3.96 -1.80 -10.02
CA ILE A 36 -3.11 -2.58 -10.93
C ILE A 36 -1.69 -2.01 -10.95
N ASN A 37 -1.54 -0.70 -11.13
CA ASN A 37 -0.23 -0.05 -11.18
C ASN A 37 0.53 -0.09 -9.85
N ALA A 38 -0.15 -0.19 -8.71
CA ALA A 38 0.52 -0.27 -7.40
C ALA A 38 1.04 -1.68 -7.07
N ILE A 39 0.59 -2.71 -7.78
CA ILE A 39 0.92 -4.11 -7.52
C ILE A 39 1.84 -4.69 -8.60
N GLN A 40 1.64 -4.30 -9.87
CA GLN A 40 2.49 -4.73 -11.00
C GLN A 40 3.88 -4.13 -10.94
#